data_AF-B8LAX0-F1
#
_entry.id   AF-B8LAX0-F1
#
_cell.length_a   1.000
_cell.length_b   1.000
_cell.length_c   1.000
_cell.angle_alpha   90.00
_cell.angle_beta   90.00
_cell.angle_gamma   90.00
#
_symmetry.space_group_name_H-M   'P 1'
#
loop_
_entity.id
_entity.type
_entity.pdbx_description
1 polymer ?
#
loop_
_entity_poly.entity_id
_entity_poly.type
_entity_poly.pdbx_seq_one_letter_code
_entity_poly.pdbx_strand_id
1 'polypeptide(L)' 'MTFEMNKEGDELTVHMNQQGLALLQLVLARLQNGSSPMPRHTHLMTDDWGGDELSSQPQSTDGTLFNKVDLRLWS' A
#
# COMPACT_ATOMS: atom_id res chain seq x y z
N MET A 1 -0.34 -5.33 -5.51
CA MET A 1 -1.45 -5.00 -4.57
C MET A 1 -2.05 -3.68 -5.01
N THR A 2 -3.31 -3.38 -4.74
CA THR A 2 -3.94 -2.13 -5.22
C THR A 2 -4.66 -1.44 -4.06
N PHE A 3 -4.56 -0.11 -3.99
CA PHE A 3 -5.27 0.71 -3.01
C PHE A 3 -6.20 1.66 -3.77
N GLU A 4 -7.48 1.64 -3.42
CA GLU A 4 -8.50 2.42 -4.11
C GLU A 4 -9.39 3.12 -3.09
N MET A 5 -9.63 4.41 -3.31
CA MET A 5 -10.67 5.16 -2.59
C MET A 5 -11.99 5.04 -3.36
N ASN A 6 -13.10 4.81 -2.68
CA ASN A 6 -14.42 4.93 -3.30
C ASN A 6 -14.69 6.37 -3.78
N LYS A 7 -15.80 6.58 -4.51
CA LYS A 7 -16.15 7.89 -5.07
C LYS A 7 -16.44 8.94 -4.01
N GLU A 8 -16.99 8.50 -2.88
CA GLU A 8 -17.37 9.34 -1.76
C GLU A 8 -16.16 9.84 -0.97
N GLY A 9 -15.01 9.17 -1.09
CA GLY A 9 -13.76 9.58 -0.44
C GLY A 9 -13.64 9.12 1.02
N ASP A 10 -14.53 8.23 1.48
CA ASP A 10 -14.65 7.81 2.87
C ASP A 10 -14.28 6.33 3.10
N GLU A 11 -14.14 5.55 2.03
CA GLU A 11 -13.73 4.14 2.10
C GLU A 11 -12.48 3.86 1.27
N LEU A 12 -11.44 3.37 1.94
CA LEU A 12 -10.23 2.85 1.30
C LEU A 12 -10.31 1.32 1.25
N THR A 13 -10.30 0.77 0.03
CA THR A 13 -10.23 -0.67 -0.20
C THR A 13 -8.81 -1.08 -0.61
N VAL A 14 -8.32 -2.18 -0.03
CA VAL A 14 -7.03 -2.78 -0.39
C VAL A 14 -7.26 -4.12 -1.07
N HIS A 15 -6.99 -4.17 -2.37
CA HIS A 15 -7.15 -5.37 -3.18
C HIS A 15 -5.82 -6.13 -3.28
N MET A 16 -5.85 -7.43 -3.01
CA MET A 16 -4.67 -8.28 -3.13
C MET A 16 -5.07 -9.73 -3.44
N ASN A 17 -4.23 -10.39 -4.24
CA ASN A 17 -4.23 -11.84 -4.36
C ASN A 17 -3.27 -12.45 -3.30
N GLN A 18 -3.05 -13.76 -3.35
CA GLN A 18 -2.17 -14.46 -2.39
C GLN A 18 -0.73 -13.91 -2.38
N GLN A 19 -0.18 -13.53 -3.53
CA GLN A 19 1.17 -12.95 -3.63
C GLN A 19 1.21 -11.54 -3.03
N GLY A 20 0.19 -10.71 -3.31
CA GLY A 20 0.05 -9.38 -2.73
C GLY A 20 -0.11 -9.41 -1.21
N LEU A 21 -0.84 -10.38 -0.67
CA LEU A 21 -0.97 -10.58 0.78
C LEU A 21 0.38 -10.92 1.42
N ALA A 22 1.13 -11.84 0.82
CA ALA A 22 2.47 -12.19 1.31
C ALA A 22 3.43 -10.98 1.26
N LEU A 23 3.35 -10.16 0.22
CA LEU A 23 4.12 -8.92 0.11
C LEU A 23 3.74 -7.92 1.22
N LEU A 24 2.45 -7.73 1.48
CA LEU A 24 2.00 -6.84 2.55
C LEU A 24 2.51 -7.32 3.92
N GLN A 25 2.45 -8.62 4.20
CA GLN A 25 3.01 -9.19 5.43
C GLN A 25 4.51 -8.91 5.55
N LEU A 26 5.28 -9.05 4.47
CA LEU A 26 6.71 -8.75 4.45
C LEU A 26 6.99 -7.27 4.73
N VAL A 27 6.23 -6.37 4.11
CA VAL A 27 6.33 -4.91 4.32
C VAL A 27 6.06 -4.56 5.78
N LEU A 28 4.98 -5.08 6.36
CA LEU A 28 4.63 -4.86 7.76
C LEU A 28 5.69 -5.42 8.70
N ALA A 29 6.22 -6.62 8.42
CA ALA A 29 7.29 -7.21 9.21
C ALA A 29 8.58 -6.37 9.15
N ARG A 30 8.93 -5.80 7.99
CA ARG A 30 10.07 -4.87 7.87
C ARG A 30 9.83 -3.58 8.67
N LEU A 31 8.63 -3.03 8.61
CA LEU A 31 8.26 -1.83 9.37
C LEU A 31 8.33 -2.08 10.89
N GLN A 32 7.87 -3.24 11.34
CA GLN A 32 7.90 -3.65 12.74
C GLN A 32 9.32 -3.90 13.26
N ASN A 33 10.16 -4.59 12.49
CA ASN A 33 11.50 -5.01 12.92
C ASN A 33 12.63 -4.06 12.50
N GLY A 34 12.32 -2.95 11.83
CA GLY A 34 13.31 -1.97 11.40
C GLY A 34 14.08 -1.36 12.58
N SER A 35 15.37 -1.09 12.39
CA SER A 35 16.23 -0.49 13.43
C SER A 35 16.13 1.03 13.53
N SER A 36 15.39 1.69 12.63
CA SER A 36 15.21 3.14 12.65
C SER A 36 14.40 3.60 13.88
N PRO A 37 14.68 4.80 14.42
CA PRO A 37 13.86 5.42 15.46
C PRO A 37 12.40 5.60 15.01
N MET A 38 11.47 5.65 15.97
CA MET A 38 10.07 5.98 15.70
C MET A 38 9.89 7.48 15.41
N PRO A 39 8.92 7.87 14.56
CA PRO A 39 8.04 6.99 13.79
C PRO A 39 8.77 6.38 12.60
N ARG A 40 8.58 5.07 12.40
CA ARG A 40 9.07 4.38 11.21
C ARG A 40 8.04 4.50 10.09
N HIS A 41 8.52 4.52 8.87
CA HIS A 41 7.63 4.53 7.71
C HIS A 41 8.23 3.77 6.54
N THR A 42 7.36 3.37 5.62
CA THR A 42 7.73 2.79 4.34
C THR A 42 6.75 3.30 3.28
N HIS A 43 7.23 3.36 2.04
CA HIS A 43 6.48 3.84 0.89
C HIS A 43 6.21 2.65 -0.02
N LEU A 44 4.96 2.51 -0.44
CA LEU A 44 4.55 1.57 -1.48
C LEU A 44 4.17 2.39 -2.70
N MET A 45 4.71 2.05 -3.87
CA MET A 45 4.45 2.80 -5.09
C MET A 45 4.10 1.88 -6.25
N THR A 46 3.38 2.42 -7.22
CA THR A 46 3.17 1.76 -8.52
C THR A 46 4.43 1.84 -9.38
N ASP A 47 4.50 0.99 -10.40
CA ASP A 47 5.58 1.00 -11.40
C ASP A 47 5.70 2.34 -12.13
N ASP A 48 4.58 2.97 -12.45
CA ASP A 48 4.53 4.31 -13.04
C ASP A 48 5.19 5.38 -12.15
N TRP A 49 5.31 5.12 -10.85
CA TRP A 49 5.95 6.00 -9.85
C TRP A 49 7.28 5.43 -9.32
N GLY A 50 7.81 4.39 -9.98
CA GLY A 50 9.12 3.80 -9.67
C GLY A 50 9.13 2.81 -8.51
N GLY A 51 7.97 2.31 -8.08
CA GLY A 51 7.86 1.18 -7.15
C GLY A 51 7.50 -0.13 -7.84
N ASP A 52 7.34 -1.19 -7.06
CA ASP A 52 6.87 -2.50 -7.55
C ASP A 52 5.84 -3.15 -6.61
N GLU A 53 5.49 -2.46 -5.53
CA GLU A 53 4.63 -3.01 -4.49
C GLU A 53 3.14 -2.85 -4.82
N LEU A 54 2.81 -1.76 -5.52
CA LEU A 54 1.47 -1.45 -5.98
C LEU A 54 1.30 -1.71 -7.48
N SER A 55 0.09 -2.08 -7.88
CA SER A 55 -0.29 -2.29 -9.26
C SER A 55 -0.97 -1.03 -9.80
N SER A 56 -0.61 -0.61 -11.01
CA SER A 56 -1.32 0.45 -11.76
C SER A 56 -2.66 -0.01 -12.36
N GLN A 57 -3.04 -1.29 -12.18
CA GLN A 57 -4.30 -1.85 -12.68
C GLN A 57 -5.43 -1.69 -11.65
N PRO A 58 -6.49 -0.91 -11.97
CA PRO A 58 -7.69 -0.82 -11.13
C PRO A 58 -8.39 -2.17 -10.96
N GLN A 59 -9.06 -2.35 -9.83
CA GLN A 59 -9.81 -3.53 -9.43
C GLN A 59 -11.30 -3.26 -9.24
N SER A 60 -11.70 -1.99 -9.06
CA SER A 60 -13.09 -1.55 -9.11
C SER A 60 -13.37 -0.71 -10.37
N THR A 61 -14.65 -0.53 -10.68
CA THR A 61 -15.09 0.29 -11.81
C THR A 61 -15.15 1.78 -11.50
N ASP A 62 -15.12 2.14 -10.23
CA ASP A 62 -15.48 3.46 -9.73
C ASP A 62 -14.54 4.02 -8.67
N GLY A 63 -13.57 3.24 -8.21
CA GLY A 63 -12.55 3.69 -7.28
C GLY A 63 -11.47 4.56 -7.94
N THR A 64 -10.90 5.46 -7.15
CA THR A 64 -9.69 6.20 -7.50
C THR A 64 -8.46 5.45 -7.00
N LEU A 65 -7.60 5.05 -7.92
CA LEU A 65 -6.33 4.37 -7.64
C LEU A 65 -5.32 5.31 -6.96
N PHE A 66 -4.63 4.82 -5.93
CA PHE A 66 -3.45 5.50 -5.36
C PHE A 66 -2.14 4.96 -5.94
N ASN A 67 -1.34 5.86 -6.52
CA ASN A 67 0.01 5.54 -7.00
C ASN A 67 1.06 5.44 -5.88
N LYS A 68 0.78 6.00 -4.70
CA LYS A 68 1.67 5.97 -3.55
C LYS A 68 0.87 5.84 -2.25
N VAL A 69 1.31 4.94 -1.37
CA VAL A 69 0.77 4.74 -0.04
C VAL A 69 1.90 4.78 0.99
N ASP A 70 1.74 5.61 2.02
CA ASP A 70 2.67 5.69 3.15
C ASP A 70 2.13 4.85 4.31
N LEU A 71 2.87 3.82 4.72
CA LEU A 71 2.59 3.11 5.96
C LEU A 71 3.49 3.66 7.06
N ARG A 72 2.89 4.11 8.17
CA ARG A 72 3.60 4.71 9.31
C ARG A 72 3.31 3.94 10.59
N LEU A 73 4.38 3.57 11.29
CA LEU A 73 4.32 2.98 12.62
C LEU A 73 4.71 4.06 13.64
N TRP A 74 3.72 4.42 14.47
CA TRP A 74 3.87 5.34 15.58
C TRP A 74 4.15 4.58 16.89
N SER A 75 4.69 5.29 17.89
CA SER A 75 4.92 4.78 19.25
C SER A 75 3.65 4.72 20.07
#